data_AF-A0A811UCM4-F1
#
_entry.id   AF-A0A811UCM4-F1
#
_cell.length_a   1.000
_cell.length_b   1.000
_cell.length_c   1.000
_cell.angle_alpha   90.00
_cell.angle_beta   90.00
_cell.angle_gamma   90.00
#
_symmetry.space_group_name_H-M   'P 1'
#
loop_
_entity.id
_entity.type
_entity.pdbx_description
1 polymer ?
#
loop_
_entity_poly.entity_id
_entity_poly.type
_entity_poly.pdbx_seq_one_letter_code
_entity_poly.pdbx_strand_id
1 'polypeptide(L)'
;MSLSKKERKRRKKLAEVNRELDETRAEENKQTKLYKLTEITKMVFTIYFRVLKNDPTSKVLSVILEGLAEFAHVINIDFFSDLIDVLNRILEEMDLGYREQLHCIKTIFVILSGQGEVLNIDPIRFYQHFYKNLLTVDAGKNHEDFRIILGTLDEVWLKDDEI
;
A
#
# COMPACT_ATOMS: atom_id res chain seq x y z
N MET A 1 34.37 -47.54 13.11
CA MET A 1 35.46 -46.64 12.67
C MET A 1 35.46 -45.38 13.53
N SER A 2 36.48 -45.21 14.38
CA SER A 2 36.62 -44.08 15.30
C SER A 2 37.30 -42.89 14.59
N LEU A 3 36.57 -41.79 14.40
CA LEU A 3 37.11 -40.54 13.84
C LEU A 3 38.19 -39.97 14.76
N SER A 4 39.38 -39.73 14.21
CA SER A 4 40.50 -39.04 14.89
C SER A 4 40.07 -37.69 15.46
N LYS A 5 40.65 -37.28 16.61
CA LYS A 5 40.37 -35.99 17.27
C LYS A 5 40.55 -34.81 16.29
N LYS A 6 41.51 -34.91 15.37
CA LYS A 6 41.79 -33.91 14.32
C LYS A 6 40.67 -33.85 13.28
N GLU A 7 40.16 -35.01 12.85
CA GLU A 7 39.03 -35.12 11.92
C GLU A 7 37.76 -34.51 12.50
N ARG A 8 37.46 -34.79 13.79
CA ARG A 8 36.29 -34.23 14.49
C ARG A 8 36.36 -32.71 14.59
N LYS A 9 37.54 -32.14 14.88
CA LYS A 9 37.74 -30.69 14.94
C LYS A 9 37.57 -30.04 13.57
N ARG A 10 38.09 -30.67 12.50
CA ARG A 10 37.92 -30.19 11.12
C ARG A 10 36.45 -30.21 10.69
N ARG A 11 35.73 -31.29 11.01
CA ARG A 11 34.32 -31.45 10.66
C ARG A 11 33.41 -30.44 11.37
N LYS A 12 33.72 -30.11 12.64
CA LYS A 12 33.02 -29.04 13.37
C LYS A 12 33.24 -27.66 12.74
N LYS A 13 34.49 -27.30 12.44
CA LYS A 13 34.80 -26.04 11.74
C LYS A 13 34.14 -25.96 10.37
N LEU A 14 34.12 -27.05 9.61
CA LEU A 14 33.46 -27.08 8.31
C LEU A 14 31.94 -26.90 8.42
N ALA A 15 31.32 -27.50 9.44
CA ALA A 15 29.90 -27.33 9.71
C ALA A 15 29.54 -25.90 10.14
N GLU A 16 30.40 -25.28 10.96
CA GLU A 16 30.26 -23.88 11.40
C GLU A 16 30.35 -22.92 10.20
N VAL A 17 31.38 -23.06 9.37
CA VAL A 17 31.55 -22.26 8.14
C VAL A 17 30.37 -22.44 7.18
N ASN A 18 29.87 -23.67 6.99
CA ASN A 18 28.70 -23.89 6.14
C ASN A 18 27.45 -23.21 6.69
N ARG A 19 27.26 -23.21 8.02
CA ARG A 19 26.12 -22.52 8.64
C ARG A 19 26.20 -21.01 8.43
N GLU A 20 27.37 -20.41 8.61
CA GLU A 20 27.60 -18.99 8.36
C GLU A 20 27.37 -18.62 6.89
N LEU A 21 27.80 -19.48 5.96
CA LEU A 21 27.55 -19.28 4.52
C LEU A 21 26.07 -19.35 4.18
N ASP A 22 25.32 -20.28 4.77
CA ASP A 22 23.87 -20.43 4.54
C ASP A 22 23.09 -19.24 5.13
N GLU A 23 23.46 -18.77 6.33
CA GLU A 23 22.91 -17.56 6.95
C GLU A 23 23.17 -16.32 6.07
N THR A 24 24.40 -16.15 5.58
CA THR A 24 24.78 -15.03 4.71
C THR A 24 24.01 -15.05 3.39
N ARG A 25 23.89 -16.22 2.75
CA ARG A 25 23.14 -16.39 1.49
C ARG A 25 21.65 -16.13 1.66
N ALA A 26 21.07 -16.56 2.79
CA ALA A 26 19.67 -16.31 3.08
C ALA A 26 19.41 -14.80 3.22
N GLU A 27 20.29 -14.08 3.89
CA GLU A 27 20.17 -12.63 4.08
C GLU A 27 20.38 -11.85 2.77
N GLU A 28 21.38 -12.22 1.97
CA GLU A 28 21.62 -11.62 0.65
C GLU A 28 20.41 -11.81 -0.29
N ASN A 29 19.78 -12.98 -0.27
CA ASN A 29 18.56 -13.25 -1.04
C ASN A 29 17.38 -12.38 -0.60
N LYS A 30 17.18 -12.19 0.72
CA LYS A 30 16.13 -11.30 1.23
C LYS A 30 16.37 -9.86 0.78
N GLN A 31 17.60 -9.37 0.90
CA GLN A 31 17.96 -8.01 0.51
C GLN A 31 17.74 -7.80 -1.00
N THR A 32 18.16 -8.77 -1.82
CA THR A 32 17.95 -8.73 -3.27
C THR A 32 16.46 -8.74 -3.63
N LYS A 33 15.65 -9.52 -2.93
CA LYS A 33 14.19 -9.57 -3.12
C LYS A 33 13.53 -8.24 -2.76
N LEU A 34 13.89 -7.65 -1.62
CA LEU A 34 13.39 -6.35 -1.19
C LEU A 34 13.75 -5.25 -2.19
N TYR A 35 15.00 -5.23 -2.64
CA TYR A 35 15.45 -4.26 -3.66
C TYR A 35 14.63 -4.38 -4.95
N LYS A 36 14.44 -5.60 -5.47
CA LYS A 36 13.62 -5.83 -6.67
C LYS A 36 12.16 -5.43 -6.48
N LEU A 37 11.58 -5.74 -5.31
CA LEU A 37 10.21 -5.34 -4.99
C LEU A 37 10.09 -3.82 -5.05
N THR A 38 10.98 -3.08 -4.38
CA THR A 38 10.99 -1.61 -4.39
C THR A 38 11.06 -1.03 -5.80
N GLU A 39 11.92 -1.57 -6.67
CA GLU A 39 12.06 -1.07 -8.05
C GLU A 39 10.81 -1.36 -8.91
N ILE A 40 10.23 -2.56 -8.78
CA ILE A 40 8.97 -2.90 -9.47
C ILE A 40 7.85 -1.97 -8.99
N THR A 41 7.74 -1.79 -7.68
CA THR A 41 6.74 -0.92 -7.04
C THR A 41 6.87 0.52 -7.55
N LYS A 42 8.07 1.10 -7.59
CA LYS A 42 8.31 2.42 -8.18
C LYS A 42 7.86 2.52 -9.64
N MET A 43 8.15 1.51 -10.45
CA MET A 43 7.76 1.48 -11.86
C MET A 43 6.23 1.43 -12.02
N VAL A 44 5.55 0.57 -11.26
CA VAL A 44 4.09 0.46 -11.27
C VAL A 44 3.45 1.78 -10.84
N PHE A 45 3.94 2.39 -9.76
CA PHE A 45 3.40 3.67 -9.33
C PHE A 45 3.64 4.79 -10.32
N THR A 46 4.80 4.82 -10.96
CA THR A 46 5.06 5.79 -12.04
C THR A 46 4.00 5.69 -13.15
N ILE A 47 3.58 4.47 -13.51
CA ILE A 47 2.50 4.24 -14.47
C ILE A 47 1.17 4.73 -13.90
N TYR A 48 0.84 4.39 -12.66
CA TYR A 48 -0.40 4.83 -12.00
C TYR A 48 -0.51 6.36 -11.93
N PHE A 49 0.52 7.04 -11.42
CA PHE A 49 0.59 8.51 -11.39
C PHE A 49 0.47 9.12 -12.78
N ARG A 50 1.10 8.52 -13.80
CA ARG A 50 0.98 9.00 -15.18
C ARG A 50 -0.47 8.91 -15.66
N VAL A 51 -1.19 7.84 -15.35
CA VAL A 51 -2.61 7.72 -15.72
C VAL A 51 -3.45 8.72 -14.93
N LEU A 52 -3.29 8.81 -13.61
CA LEU A 52 -4.01 9.78 -12.77
C LEU A 52 -3.82 11.23 -13.22
N LYS A 53 -2.61 11.59 -13.70
CA LYS A 53 -2.33 12.95 -14.16
C LYS A 53 -2.85 13.26 -15.56
N ASN A 54 -2.89 12.28 -16.47
CA ASN A 54 -3.13 12.51 -17.91
C ASN A 54 -4.46 11.96 -18.45
N ASP A 55 -4.98 10.88 -17.89
CA ASP A 55 -6.27 10.28 -18.27
C ASP A 55 -7.03 9.80 -17.02
N PRO A 56 -7.45 10.71 -16.12
CA PRO A 56 -8.13 10.33 -14.90
C PRO A 56 -9.58 9.85 -15.12
N THR A 57 -10.16 10.02 -16.32
CA THR A 57 -11.47 9.42 -16.68
C THR A 57 -11.37 7.99 -17.20
N SER A 58 -10.16 7.41 -17.21
CA SER A 58 -9.95 6.10 -17.82
C SER A 58 -10.74 5.01 -17.10
N LYS A 59 -11.19 4.00 -17.84
CA LYS A 59 -11.89 2.82 -17.29
C LYS A 59 -11.04 2.02 -16.28
N VAL A 60 -9.74 2.32 -16.20
CA VAL A 60 -8.79 1.71 -15.27
C VAL A 60 -8.65 2.47 -13.96
N LEU A 61 -9.31 3.63 -13.79
CA LEU A 61 -9.16 4.47 -12.59
C LEU A 61 -9.43 3.68 -11.30
N SER A 62 -10.55 2.95 -11.22
CA SER A 62 -10.90 2.16 -10.02
C SER A 62 -9.81 1.14 -9.68
N VAL A 63 -9.28 0.44 -10.69
CA VAL A 63 -8.23 -0.57 -10.51
C VAL A 63 -6.92 0.05 -10.05
N ILE A 64 -6.59 1.24 -10.55
CA ILE A 64 -5.40 1.99 -10.14
C ILE A 64 -5.52 2.43 -8.68
N LEU A 65 -6.69 2.94 -8.27
CA LEU A 65 -6.96 3.36 -6.90
C LEU A 65 -6.94 2.18 -5.92
N GLU A 66 -7.50 1.02 -6.31
CA GLU A 66 -7.37 -0.22 -5.54
C GLU A 66 -5.91 -0.63 -5.36
N GLY A 67 -5.12 -0.63 -6.44
CA GLY A 67 -3.70 -0.95 -6.37
C GLY A 67 -2.90 0.02 -5.49
N LEU A 68 -3.24 1.31 -5.54
CA LEU A 68 -2.65 2.33 -4.66
C LEU A 68 -2.95 2.06 -3.19
N ALA A 69 -4.18 1.69 -2.87
CA ALA A 69 -4.57 1.35 -1.50
C ALA A 69 -3.85 0.09 -1.01
N GLU A 70 -3.85 -0.99 -1.79
CA GLU A 70 -3.24 -2.28 -1.42
C GLU A 70 -1.73 -2.14 -1.14
N PHE A 71 -1.04 -1.37 -1.97
CA PHE A 71 0.41 -1.24 -1.91
C PHE A 71 0.88 0.06 -1.22
N ALA A 72 -0.02 0.80 -0.56
CA ALA A 72 0.34 2.06 0.12
C ALA A 72 1.51 1.89 1.10
N HIS A 73 1.53 0.79 1.85
CA HIS A 73 2.55 0.49 2.86
C HIS A 73 3.99 0.33 2.32
N VAL A 74 4.17 0.10 1.02
CA VAL A 74 5.49 -0.01 0.37
C VAL A 74 5.87 1.21 -0.48
N ILE A 75 5.00 2.22 -0.55
CA ILE A 75 5.29 3.47 -1.26
C ILE A 75 6.24 4.32 -0.42
N ASN A 76 7.18 5.01 -1.09
CA ASN A 76 7.96 6.02 -0.41
C ASN A 76 7.06 7.22 -0.05
N ILE A 77 7.02 7.55 1.23
CA ILE A 77 6.21 8.60 1.83
C ILE A 77 6.36 9.98 1.15
N ASP A 78 7.53 10.26 0.57
CA ASP A 78 7.81 11.50 -0.15
C ASP A 78 6.83 11.75 -1.32
N PHE A 79 6.20 10.70 -1.86
CA PHE A 79 5.26 10.81 -2.97
C PHE A 79 3.80 11.04 -2.52
N PHE A 80 3.49 10.94 -1.22
CA PHE A 80 2.11 10.98 -0.75
C PHE A 80 1.48 12.36 -0.79
N SER A 81 2.25 13.43 -0.57
CA SER A 81 1.72 14.79 -0.75
C SER A 81 1.22 15.00 -2.18
N ASP A 82 2.08 14.72 -3.17
CA ASP A 82 1.75 14.81 -4.59
C ASP A 82 0.57 13.90 -4.97
N LEU A 83 0.50 12.70 -4.37
CA LEU A 83 -0.60 11.76 -4.62
C LEU A 83 -1.92 12.31 -4.09
N ILE A 84 -1.96 12.75 -2.85
CA ILE A 84 -3.17 13.27 -2.22
C ILE A 84 -3.65 14.52 -2.97
N ASP A 85 -2.75 15.38 -3.43
CA ASP A 85 -3.10 16.54 -4.26
C ASP A 85 -3.74 16.14 -5.60
N VAL A 86 -3.19 15.12 -6.27
CA VAL A 86 -3.79 14.57 -7.50
C VAL A 86 -5.16 13.95 -7.22
N LEU A 87 -5.31 13.19 -6.12
CA LEU A 87 -6.57 12.54 -5.75
C LEU A 87 -7.64 13.57 -5.36
N ASN A 88 -7.27 14.63 -4.63
CA ASN A 88 -8.14 15.77 -4.33
C ASN A 88 -8.67 16.40 -5.61
N ARG A 89 -7.77 16.74 -6.54
CA ARG A 89 -8.14 17.34 -7.82
C ARG A 89 -9.09 16.45 -8.61
N ILE A 90 -8.82 15.14 -8.64
CA ILE A 90 -9.68 14.15 -9.30
C ILE A 90 -11.08 14.12 -8.63
N LEU A 91 -11.15 14.20 -7.31
CA LEU A 91 -12.41 14.17 -6.56
C LEU A 91 -13.24 15.46 -6.71
N GLU A 92 -12.60 16.62 -6.86
CA GLU A 92 -13.27 17.93 -6.92
C GLU A 92 -13.59 18.39 -8.35
N GLU A 93 -12.70 18.16 -9.31
CA GLU A 93 -12.80 18.73 -10.66
C GLU A 93 -13.45 17.78 -11.67
N MET A 94 -13.60 16.51 -11.34
CA MET A 94 -14.05 15.49 -12.30
C MET A 94 -15.41 14.92 -11.98
N ASP A 95 -16.17 14.63 -13.04
CA ASP A 95 -17.42 13.89 -12.94
C ASP A 95 -17.12 12.39 -12.82
N LEU A 96 -16.77 11.98 -11.61
CA LEU A 96 -16.48 10.59 -11.28
C LEU A 96 -17.77 9.82 -11.02
N GLY A 97 -17.82 8.59 -11.53
CA GLY A 97 -18.81 7.62 -11.10
C GLY A 97 -18.69 7.33 -9.61
N TYR A 98 -19.80 6.87 -9.03
CA TYR A 98 -19.91 6.58 -7.60
C TYR A 98 -18.81 5.63 -7.11
N ARG A 99 -18.49 4.59 -7.87
CA ARG A 99 -17.49 3.59 -7.50
C ARG A 99 -16.08 4.18 -7.52
N GLU A 100 -15.75 5.00 -8.52
CA GLU A 100 -14.48 5.72 -8.60
C GLU A 100 -14.30 6.67 -7.41
N GLN A 101 -15.35 7.39 -7.00
CA GLN A 101 -15.31 8.25 -5.81
C GLN A 101 -15.01 7.44 -4.55
N LEU A 102 -15.68 6.29 -4.36
CA LEU A 102 -15.44 5.41 -3.21
C LEU A 102 -14.00 4.91 -3.14
N HIS A 103 -13.47 4.41 -4.26
CA HIS A 103 -12.08 3.96 -4.31
C HIS A 103 -11.11 5.11 -4.04
N CYS A 104 -11.37 6.31 -4.57
CA CYS A 104 -10.51 7.47 -4.35
C CYS A 104 -10.45 7.84 -2.86
N ILE A 105 -11.62 7.93 -2.22
CA ILE A 105 -11.74 8.24 -0.79
C ILE A 105 -11.08 7.14 0.05
N LYS A 106 -11.30 5.86 -0.27
CA LYS A 106 -10.63 4.75 0.41
C LYS A 106 -9.11 4.87 0.32
N THR A 107 -8.56 5.10 -0.88
CA THR A 107 -7.12 5.26 -1.07
C THR A 107 -6.56 6.40 -0.25
N ILE A 108 -7.24 7.55 -0.21
CA ILE A 108 -6.83 8.70 0.61
C ILE A 108 -6.78 8.31 2.09
N PHE A 109 -7.84 7.68 2.62
CA PHE A 109 -7.85 7.28 4.03
C PHE A 109 -6.78 6.25 4.36
N VAL A 110 -6.55 5.26 3.49
CA VAL A 110 -5.46 4.28 3.71
C VAL A 110 -4.09 4.98 3.82
N ILE A 111 -3.84 6.00 2.99
CA ILE A 111 -2.59 6.78 3.04
C ILE A 111 -2.51 7.59 4.33
N LEU A 112 -3.61 8.25 4.74
CA LEU A 112 -3.66 9.07 5.95
C LEU A 112 -3.62 8.23 7.24
N SER A 113 -4.31 7.10 7.31
CA SER A 113 -4.26 6.21 8.49
C SER A 113 -2.91 5.51 8.64
N GLY A 114 -2.15 5.35 7.56
CA GLY A 114 -0.82 4.73 7.61
C GLY A 114 0.30 5.71 7.95
N GLN A 115 0.27 6.90 7.35
CA GLN A 115 1.40 7.87 7.38
C GLN A 115 0.94 9.33 7.50
N GLY A 116 -0.32 9.59 7.87
CA GLY A 116 -0.93 10.92 7.89
C GLY A 116 -0.31 11.88 8.89
N GLU A 117 0.21 11.39 10.03
CA GLU A 117 0.91 12.22 11.02
C GLU A 117 2.12 12.93 10.42
N VAL A 118 2.84 12.26 9.51
CA VAL A 118 4.02 12.83 8.84
C VAL A 118 3.62 13.81 7.74
N LEU A 119 2.44 13.62 7.13
CA LEU A 119 1.98 14.43 6.01
C LEU A 119 1.34 15.75 6.45
N ASN A 120 0.97 15.90 7.74
CA ASN A 120 0.31 17.09 8.29
C ASN A 120 -0.89 17.56 7.43
N ILE A 121 -1.62 16.60 6.85
CA ILE A 121 -2.81 16.84 6.04
C ILE A 121 -4.03 16.63 6.92
N ASP A 122 -4.89 17.64 6.99
CA ASP A 122 -6.15 17.55 7.73
C ASP A 122 -7.14 16.62 6.99
N PRO A 123 -7.57 15.51 7.62
CA PRO A 123 -8.52 14.57 7.02
C PRO A 123 -9.95 15.12 6.93
N ILE A 124 -10.28 16.24 7.63
CA ILE A 124 -11.66 16.74 7.80
C ILE A 124 -12.43 16.92 6.49
N ARG A 125 -11.75 17.39 5.43
CA ARG A 125 -12.35 17.60 4.10
C ARG A 125 -12.79 16.28 3.45
N PHE A 126 -12.05 15.19 3.67
CA PHE A 126 -12.36 13.88 3.09
C PHE A 126 -13.53 13.19 3.78
N TYR A 127 -13.72 13.44 5.08
CA TYR A 127 -14.90 12.97 5.80
C TYR A 127 -16.19 13.50 5.18
N GLN A 128 -16.22 14.75 4.70
CA GLN A 128 -17.40 15.29 4.04
C GLN A 128 -17.74 14.53 2.75
N HIS A 129 -16.73 14.20 1.93
CA HIS A 129 -16.91 13.36 0.74
C HIS A 129 -17.34 11.94 1.10
N PHE A 130 -16.78 11.39 2.18
CA PHE A 130 -17.11 10.05 2.67
C PHE A 130 -18.56 9.95 3.15
N TYR A 131 -19.02 10.87 3.99
CA TYR A 131 -20.39 10.90 4.47
C TYR A 131 -21.41 11.10 3.34
N LYS A 132 -21.10 11.92 2.34
CA LYS A 132 -21.94 12.05 1.14
C LYS A 132 -22.08 10.72 0.42
N ASN A 133 -20.97 10.00 0.22
CA ASN A 133 -21.00 8.69 -0.44
C ASN A 133 -21.72 7.61 0.38
N LEU A 134 -21.57 7.63 1.71
CA LEU A 134 -22.25 6.72 2.62
C LEU A 134 -23.78 6.81 2.50
N LEU A 135 -24.32 8.01 2.32
CA LEU A 135 -25.76 8.24 2.15
C LEU A 135 -26.30 7.71 0.82
N THR A 136 -25.44 7.54 -0.18
CA THR A 136 -25.81 7.03 -1.52
C THR A 136 -25.81 5.50 -1.58
N VAL A 137 -25.33 4.82 -0.53
CA VAL A 137 -25.28 3.37 -0.47
C VAL A 137 -26.66 2.81 -0.21
N ASP A 138 -27.11 1.94 -1.13
CA ASP A 138 -28.28 1.12 -0.92
C ASP A 138 -27.85 -0.35 -0.79
N ALA A 139 -28.23 -0.99 0.33
CA ALA A 139 -27.90 -2.39 0.63
C ALA A 139 -28.51 -3.41 -0.36
N GLY A 140 -29.40 -2.98 -1.26
CA GLY A 140 -30.00 -3.80 -2.30
C GLY A 140 -29.23 -3.81 -3.62
N LYS A 141 -28.97 -2.64 -4.23
CA LYS A 141 -28.40 -2.57 -5.59
C LYS A 141 -26.87 -2.52 -5.64
N ASN A 142 -26.23 -1.94 -4.63
CA ASN A 142 -24.78 -1.66 -4.63
C ASN A 142 -24.06 -2.42 -3.49
N HIS A 143 -24.48 -3.67 -3.22
CA HIS A 143 -23.98 -4.47 -2.10
C HIS A 143 -22.45 -4.71 -2.14
N GLU A 144 -21.84 -4.80 -3.33
CA GLU A 144 -20.38 -4.95 -3.42
C GLU A 144 -19.63 -3.72 -2.92
N ASP A 145 -20.19 -2.53 -3.12
CA ASP A 145 -19.60 -1.26 -2.71
C ASP A 145 -19.68 -1.06 -1.19
N PHE A 146 -20.62 -1.74 -0.53
CA PHE A 146 -20.71 -1.77 0.94
C PHE A 146 -19.44 -2.31 1.59
N ARG A 147 -18.78 -3.29 0.96
CA ARG A 147 -17.50 -3.82 1.47
C ARG A 147 -16.38 -2.80 1.40
N ILE A 148 -16.37 -1.96 0.36
CA ILE A 148 -15.37 -0.89 0.21
C ILE A 148 -15.52 0.09 1.37
N ILE A 149 -16.76 0.47 1.68
CA ILE A 149 -17.08 1.41 2.75
C ILE A 149 -16.78 0.83 4.13
N LEU A 150 -17.15 -0.42 4.39
CA LEU A 150 -16.76 -1.08 5.64
C LEU A 150 -15.25 -1.12 5.80
N GLY A 151 -14.51 -1.46 4.73
CA GLY A 151 -13.05 -1.42 4.77
C GLY A 151 -12.49 -0.02 5.01
N THR A 152 -13.10 1.03 4.46
CA THR A 152 -12.72 2.41 4.74
C THR A 152 -13.05 2.80 6.19
N LEU A 153 -14.20 2.38 6.73
CA LEU A 153 -14.56 2.61 8.14
C LEU A 153 -13.57 1.93 9.08
N ASP A 154 -13.19 0.68 8.78
CA ASP A 154 -12.19 -0.06 9.55
C ASP A 154 -10.84 0.66 9.52
N GLU A 155 -10.38 1.14 8.36
CA GLU A 155 -9.13 1.92 8.23
C GLU A 155 -9.15 3.23 9.03
N VAL A 156 -10.30 3.88 9.11
CA VAL A 156 -10.49 5.15 9.81
C VAL A 156 -10.61 4.93 11.32
N TRP A 157 -11.46 4.00 11.75
CA TRP A 157 -11.80 3.82 13.16
C TRP A 157 -10.83 2.92 13.93
N LEU A 158 -10.31 1.84 13.32
CA LEU A 158 -9.45 0.90 14.05
C LEU A 158 -8.01 1.40 14.21
N LYS A 159 -7.55 2.36 13.39
CA LYS A 159 -6.19 2.90 13.47
C LYS A 159 -6.08 4.21 14.27
N ASP A 160 -7.18 4.94 14.45
CA ASP A 160 -7.21 6.11 15.33
C ASP A 160 -7.17 5.72 16.83
N ASP A 161 -7.55 4.49 17.21
CA ASP A 161 -7.55 3.98 18.59
C ASP A 161 -6.18 3.41 19.07
N GLU A 162 -5.14 3.38 18.22
CA GLU A 162 -3.79 2.91 18.59
C GLU A 162 -2.81 4.05 19.00
N ILE A 163 -3.31 5.26 19.26
CA ILE A 163 -2.53 6.40 19.79
C ILE A 163 -2.79 6.64 21.29
#